data_AF-A0A6B9TIS3-F1
#
_entry.id   AF-A0A6B9TIS3-F1
#
_cell.length_a   1.000
_cell.length_b   1.000
_cell.length_c   1.000
_cell.angle_alpha   90.00
_cell.angle_beta   90.00
_cell.angle_gamma   90.00
#
_symmetry.space_group_name_H-M   'P 1'
#
loop_
_entity.id
_entity.type
_entity.pdbx_description
1 polymer ?
#
loop_
_entity_poly.entity_id
_entity_poly.type
_entity_poly.pdbx_seq_one_letter_code
_entity_poly.pdbx_strand_id
1 'polypeptide(L)'
;MKERGILNGILYPADPGSVDFLLSRADGEIIPVEVGVGRKSKGQLKKAIKRYKSNYGILVSKRSQIIEKEGNVIQIPLTTFSFI
;
A
#
# COMPACT_ATOMS: atom_id res chain seq x y z
N MET A 1 -4.50 29.05 10.87
CA MET A 1 -4.72 27.66 10.39
C MET A 1 -4.01 26.72 11.36
N LYS A 2 -4.71 25.75 11.97
CA LYS A 2 -4.06 24.73 12.79
C LYS A 2 -3.26 23.81 11.86
N GLU A 3 -1.94 23.74 12.03
CA GLU A 3 -1.13 22.66 11.47
C GLU A 3 -1.71 21.34 12.01
N ARG A 4 -2.36 20.57 11.13
CA ARG A 4 -2.64 19.16 11.43
C ARG A 4 -1.26 18.51 11.50
N GLY A 5 -0.80 18.15 12.69
CA GLY A 5 0.41 17.34 12.83
C GLY A 5 0.34 16.18 11.85
N ILE A 6 1.33 16.07 10.97
CA ILE A 6 1.38 15.03 9.94
C ILE A 6 1.45 13.70 10.70
N LEU A 7 0.34 12.98 10.72
CA LEU A 7 0.26 11.66 11.36
C LEU A 7 1.16 10.72 10.56
N ASN A 8 2.27 10.31 11.17
CA ASN A 8 3.17 9.32 10.61
C ASN A 8 2.79 7.95 11.15
N GLY A 9 2.64 6.96 10.27
CA GLY A 9 2.32 5.60 10.69
C GLY A 9 1.35 4.90 9.74
N ILE A 10 0.66 3.90 10.30
CA ILE A 10 -0.28 3.04 9.57
C ILE A 10 -1.70 3.57 9.79
N LEU A 11 -2.42 3.82 8.70
CA LEU A 11 -3.81 4.26 8.72
C LEU A 11 -4.70 3.19 8.07
N TYR A 12 -5.92 3.06 8.58
CA TYR A 12 -6.90 2.10 8.07
C TYR A 12 -8.05 2.86 7.38
N PRO A 13 -8.13 2.84 6.03
CA PRO A 13 -9.21 3.50 5.33
C PRO A 13 -10.55 2.78 5.57
N ALA A 14 -11.60 3.55 5.84
CA ALA A 14 -12.94 3.01 6.13
C ALA A 14 -13.78 2.70 4.86
N ASP A 15 -13.33 3.14 3.68
CA ASP A 15 -14.09 3.01 2.44
C ASP A 15 -14.19 1.55 1.98
N PRO A 16 -15.38 1.06 1.61
CA PRO A 16 -15.53 -0.24 0.96
C PRO A 16 -14.70 -0.34 -0.31
N GLY A 17 -13.91 -1.41 -0.44
CA GLY A 17 -13.03 -1.62 -1.60
C GLY A 17 -11.80 -0.71 -1.61
N SER A 18 -11.47 -0.09 -0.47
CA SER A 18 -10.14 0.48 -0.24
C SER A 18 -9.08 -0.61 -0.06
N VAL A 19 -7.85 -0.18 0.22
CA VAL A 19 -6.74 -1.09 0.50
C VAL A 19 -6.68 -1.43 1.98
N ASP A 20 -5.99 -2.51 2.36
CA ASP A 20 -5.93 -2.95 3.76
C ASP A 20 -5.37 -1.89 4.71
N PHE A 21 -4.32 -1.17 4.30
CA PHE A 21 -3.81 -0.03 5.05
C PHE A 21 -3.03 0.97 4.18
N LEU A 22 -2.83 2.15 4.72
CA LEU A 22 -2.06 3.24 4.14
C LEU A 22 -0.85 3.53 5.05
N LEU A 23 0.33 3.69 4.48
CA LEU A 23 1.48 4.21 5.19
C LEU A 23 1.53 5.72 4.96
N SER A 24 1.46 6.49 6.04
CA SER A 24 1.60 7.94 6.02
C SER A 24 3.00 8.33 6.45
N ARG A 25 3.70 9.05 5.58
CA ARG A 25 5.08 9.49 5.77
C ARG A 25 5.15 10.94 6.26
N ALA A 26 6.28 11.29 6.88
CA ALA A 26 6.53 12.63 7.41
C ALA A 26 6.55 13.74 6.34
N ASP A 27 6.83 13.37 5.09
CA ASP A 27 6.79 14.26 3.92
C ASP A 27 5.37 14.41 3.34
N GLY A 28 4.35 13.81 3.98
CA GLY A 28 2.97 13.83 3.53
C GLY A 28 2.64 12.83 2.43
N GLU A 29 3.60 12.00 2.00
CA GLU A 29 3.33 10.93 1.04
C GLU A 29 2.49 9.82 1.69
N ILE A 30 1.44 9.40 0.99
CA ILE A 30 0.62 8.25 1.35
C ILE A 30 0.98 7.08 0.45
N ILE A 31 1.36 5.94 1.02
CA ILE A 31 1.66 4.72 0.27
C ILE A 31 0.56 3.69 0.56
N PRO A 32 -0.27 3.33 -0.43
CA PRO A 32 -1.26 2.28 -0.26
C PRO A 32 -0.61 0.90 -0.23
N VAL A 33 -1.10 0.06 0.68
CA VAL A 33 -0.62 -1.31 0.89
C VAL A 33 -1.80 -2.26 0.87
N GLU A 34 -1.67 -3.29 0.05
CA GLU A 34 -2.67 -4.34 -0.11
C GLU A 34 -2.00 -5.70 0.16
N VAL A 35 -2.64 -6.52 0.99
CA VAL A 35 -2.18 -7.84 1.41
C VAL A 35 -3.15 -8.89 0.87
N GLY A 36 -2.72 -9.65 -0.14
CA GLY A 36 -3.58 -10.71 -0.68
C GLY A 36 -3.17 -11.28 -2.03
N VAL A 37 -3.81 -12.39 -2.40
CA VAL A 37 -3.41 -13.26 -3.52
C VAL A 37 -4.23 -13.08 -4.81
N GLY A 38 -5.34 -12.32 -4.80
CA GLY A 38 -6.35 -12.28 -5.88
C GLY A 38 -6.22 -11.14 -6.91
N ARG A 39 -6.83 -11.24 -8.11
CA ARG A 39 -6.77 -10.16 -9.13
C ARG A 39 -7.36 -8.82 -8.63
N LYS A 40 -8.34 -8.90 -7.72
CA LYS A 40 -9.00 -7.75 -7.10
C LYS A 40 -7.99 -6.85 -6.34
N SER A 41 -7.01 -7.45 -5.67
CA SER A 41 -5.98 -6.73 -4.91
C SER A 41 -5.14 -5.79 -5.78
N LYS A 42 -4.68 -6.25 -6.96
CA LYS A 42 -3.95 -5.39 -7.93
C LYS A 42 -4.84 -4.26 -8.46
N GLY A 43 -6.15 -4.49 -8.60
CA GLY A 43 -7.11 -3.46 -9.03
C GLY A 43 -7.37 -2.39 -7.98
N GLN A 44 -7.59 -2.80 -6.72
CA GLN A 44 -7.74 -1.90 -5.56
C GLN A 44 -6.49 -1.05 -5.36
N LEU A 45 -5.31 -1.69 -5.38
CA LEU A 45 -4.03 -1.01 -5.23
C LEU A 45 -3.80 0.06 -6.30
N LYS A 46 -4.03 -0.27 -7.59
CA LYS A 46 -3.89 0.72 -8.68
C LYS A 46 -4.84 1.91 -8.52
N LYS A 47 -6.09 1.66 -8.10
CA LYS A 47 -7.06 2.73 -7.83
C LYS A 47 -6.60 3.60 -6.66
N ALA A 48 -6.08 2.99 -5.59
CA ALA A 48 -5.57 3.70 -4.44
C ALA A 48 -4.35 4.56 -4.78
N ILE A 49 -3.38 4.03 -5.52
CA ILE A 49 -2.21 4.79 -5.99
C ILE A 49 -2.66 6.05 -6.74
N LYS A 50 -3.65 5.93 -7.65
CA LYS A 50 -4.21 7.08 -8.36
C LYS A 50 -4.96 8.04 -7.42
N ARG A 51 -5.77 7.53 -6.49
CA ARG A 51 -6.57 8.32 -5.55
C ARG A 51 -5.69 9.17 -4.64
N TYR A 52 -4.63 8.58 -4.08
CA TYR A 52 -3.72 9.24 -3.15
C TYR A 52 -2.54 9.94 -3.83
N LYS A 53 -2.47 9.91 -5.17
CA LYS A 53 -1.38 10.47 -5.98
C LYS A 53 0.00 9.94 -5.55
N SER A 54 0.06 8.68 -5.12
CA SER A 54 1.27 8.03 -4.65
C SER A 54 2.22 7.72 -5.81
N ASN A 55 3.52 7.79 -5.58
CA ASN A 55 4.51 7.39 -6.58
C ASN A 55 4.47 5.87 -6.85
N TYR A 56 4.15 5.10 -5.80
CA TYR A 56 4.00 3.66 -5.86
C TYR A 56 3.03 3.15 -4.79
N GLY A 57 2.68 1.88 -4.89
CA GLY A 57 2.00 1.13 -3.84
C GLY A 57 2.72 -0.18 -3.55
N ILE A 58 2.36 -0.81 -2.45
CA ILE A 58 2.95 -2.09 -2.02
C ILE A 58 1.89 -3.19 -2.14
N LEU A 59 2.26 -4.28 -2.81
CA LEU A 59 1.48 -5.50 -2.87
C LEU A 59 2.19 -6.60 -2.09
N VAL A 60 1.63 -6.99 -0.96
CA VAL A 60 2.09 -8.17 -0.22
C VAL A 60 1.34 -9.39 -0.74
N SER A 61 2.03 -10.37 -1.33
CA SER A 61 1.37 -11.55 -1.89
C SER A 61 2.31 -12.75 -2.02
N LYS A 62 1.75 -13.94 -2.27
CA LYS A 62 2.52 -15.15 -2.59
C LYS A 62 3.01 -15.21 -4.05
N ARG A 63 2.76 -14.16 -4.86
CA ARG A 63 3.03 -14.19 -6.31
C ARG A 63 4.50 -14.05 -6.66
N SER A 64 5.23 -13.27 -5.87
CA SER A 64 6.67 -13.16 -5.97
C SER A 64 7.30 -13.82 -4.75
N GLN A 65 8.46 -14.45 -4.98
CA GLN A 65 9.30 -15.02 -3.93
C GLN A 65 10.46 -14.08 -3.55
N ILE A 66 10.58 -12.95 -4.25
CA ILE A 66 11.58 -11.92 -4.01
C ILE A 66 10.90 -10.56 -3.85
N ILE A 67 11.57 -9.61 -3.21
CA ILE A 67 11.12 -8.22 -3.24
C ILE A 67 11.50 -7.63 -4.60
N GLU A 68 10.52 -7.16 -5.36
CA GLU A 68 10.76 -6.60 -6.69
C GLU A 68 9.82 -5.43 -7.00
N LYS A 69 10.22 -4.56 -7.93
CA LYS A 69 9.40 -3.43 -8.38
C LYS A 69 8.95 -3.63 -9.82
N GLU A 70 7.65 -3.80 -10.02
CA GLU A 70 7.01 -3.91 -11.35
C GLU A 70 6.24 -2.61 -11.63
N GLY A 71 6.84 -1.72 -12.44
CA GLY A 71 6.28 -0.40 -12.71
C GLY A 71 6.21 0.47 -11.44
N ASN A 72 5.00 0.82 -11.01
CA ASN A 72 4.74 1.57 -9.78
C ASN A 72 4.23 0.70 -8.62
N VAL A 73 4.45 -0.62 -8.67
CA VAL A 73 4.11 -1.53 -7.59
C VAL A 73 5.37 -2.20 -7.06
N ILE A 74 5.62 -2.08 -5.77
CA ILE A 74 6.61 -2.90 -5.06
C ILE A 74 5.89 -4.16 -4.59
N GLN A 75 6.34 -5.32 -5.06
CA GLN A 75 5.86 -6.61 -4.60
C GLN A 75 6.73 -7.08 -3.45
N ILE A 76 6.08 -7.47 -2.35
CA ILE A 76 6.74 -8.08 -1.19
C ILE A 76 6.18 -9.49 -1.04
N PRO A 77 7.02 -10.53 -0.94
CA PRO A 77 6.56 -11.88 -0.66
C PRO A 77 5.81 -11.93 0.66
N LEU A 78 4.72 -12.69 0.72
CA LEU A 78 3.94 -12.84 1.95
C LEU A 78 4.80 -13.40 3.10
N THR A 79 5.73 -14.31 2.80
CA THR A 79 6.69 -14.87 3.77
C THR A 79 7.55 -13.77 4.40
N THR A 80 8.12 -12.88 3.56
CA THR A 80 8.91 -11.74 4.02
C THR A 80 8.12 -10.79 4.90
N PHE A 81 6.88 -10.44 4.51
CA PHE A 81 6.03 -9.55 5.29
C PHE A 81 5.57 -10.18 6.61
N SER A 82 5.28 -11.48 6.60
CA SER A 82 4.83 -12.23 7.78
C SER A 82 5.97 -12.68 8.69
N PHE A 83 7.23 -12.45 8.30
CA PHE A 83 8.43 -12.92 9.02
C PHE A 83 8.42 -14.44 9.28
N ILE A 84 7.94 -15.21 8.29
CA ILE A 84 7.86 -16.68 8.31
C ILE A 84 8.72 -17.32 7.22
#